data_AF-A0A926FG01-F1
#
_entry.id   AF-A0A926FG01-F1
#
_cell.length_a   1.000
_cell.length_b   1.000
_cell.length_c   1.000
_cell.angle_alpha   90.00
_cell.angle_beta   90.00
_cell.angle_gamma   90.00
#
_symmetry.space_group_name_H-M   'P 1'
#
loop_
_entity.id
_entity.type
_entity.pdbx_description
1 polymer ?
#
loop_
_entity_poly.entity_id
_entity_poly.type
_entity_poly.pdbx_seq_one_letter_code
_entity_poly.pdbx_strand_id
1 'polypeptide(L)' 'MELFESQVDTSSEEFHARREAMEHLVSRLREELGRVRQGGAGRERHAEQGKMFVRDRVDALLDPG' A
#
# COMPACT_ATOMS: atom_id res chain seq x y z
N MET A 1 9.36 -6.57 31.04
CA MET A 1 8.46 -6.33 29.90
C MET A 1 7.19 -7.09 30.20
N GLU A 2 6.08 -6.38 30.40
CA GLU A 2 4.80 -7.02 30.68
C GLU A 2 4.22 -7.60 29.38
N LEU A 3 3.79 -8.85 29.43
CA LEU A 3 3.22 -9.54 28.28
C LEU A 3 1.72 -9.26 28.23
N PHE A 4 1.22 -8.83 27.07
CA PHE A 4 -0.21 -8.72 26.83
C PHE A 4 -0.75 -10.04 26.29
N GLU A 5 -1.68 -10.64 27.02
CA GLU A 5 -2.41 -11.82 26.55
C GLU A 5 -3.57 -11.39 25.65
N SER A 6 -3.52 -11.81 24.39
CA SER A 6 -4.62 -11.60 23.45
C SER A 6 -5.82 -12.45 23.83
N GLN A 7 -6.98 -11.82 23.96
CA GLN A 7 -8.25 -12.50 24.19
C GLN A 7 -8.97 -12.85 22.86
N VAL A 8 -8.31 -12.67 21.73
CA VAL A 8 -8.88 -12.93 20.41
C VAL A 8 -8.75 -14.41 20.06
N ASP A 9 -9.87 -15.07 19.81
CA ASP A 9 -9.90 -16.42 19.23
C ASP A 9 -9.79 -16.35 17.70
N THR A 10 -8.61 -16.69 17.17
CA THR A 10 -8.31 -16.67 15.74
C THR A 10 -8.94 -17.81 14.95
N SER A 11 -9.54 -18.81 15.62
CA SER A 11 -10.23 -19.95 15.01
C SER A 11 -11.75 -19.75 14.92
N SER A 12 -12.27 -18.71 15.57
CA SER A 12 -13.69 -18.40 15.55
C SER A 12 -14.18 -17.96 14.16
N GLU A 13 -15.41 -18.34 13.81
CA GLU A 13 -16.05 -17.91 12.56
C GLU A 13 -16.15 -16.38 12.48
N GLU A 14 -16.40 -15.70 13.60
CA GLU A 14 -16.43 -14.24 13.68
C GLU A 14 -15.08 -13.62 13.30
N PHE A 15 -13.97 -14.17 13.79
CA PHE A 15 -12.64 -13.72 13.42
C PHE A 15 -12.38 -13.90 11.92
N HIS A 16 -12.77 -15.05 11.36
CA HIS A 16 -12.64 -15.30 9.93
C HIS A 16 -13.46 -14.31 9.08
N ALA A 17 -14.72 -14.07 9.43
CA ALA A 17 -15.58 -13.10 8.74
C ALA A 17 -15.02 -11.67 8.81
N ARG A 18 -14.54 -11.24 9.98
CA ARG A 18 -13.90 -9.93 10.15
C ARG A 18 -12.60 -9.81 9.34
N ARG A 19 -11.80 -10.87 9.33
CA ARG A 19 -10.56 -10.94 8.55
C ARG A 19 -10.84 -10.82 7.06
N GLU A 20 -11.82 -11.56 6.53
CA GLU A 20 -12.21 -11.49 5.12
C GLU A 20 -12.67 -10.08 4.73
N ALA A 21 -13.51 -9.46 5.55
CA ALA A 21 -13.97 -8.08 5.31
C ALA A 21 -12.79 -7.08 5.29
N MET A 22 -11.82 -7.24 6.20
CA MET A 22 -10.62 -6.41 6.22
C MET A 22 -9.72 -6.66 5.00
N GLU A 23 -9.53 -7.93 4.60
CA GLU A 23 -8.74 -8.30 3.43
C GLU A 23 -9.32 -7.66 2.15
N HIS A 24 -10.65 -7.64 2.00
CA HIS A 24 -11.31 -6.96 0.89
C HIS A 24 -11.03 -5.45 0.88
N LEU A 25 -11.13 -4.77 2.03
CA LEU A 25 -10.82 -3.33 2.14
C LEU A 25 -9.36 -3.03 1.80
N VAL A 26 -8.43 -3.88 2.28
CA VAL A 26 -7.01 -3.75 1.98
C VAL A 26 -6.72 -3.98 0.49
N SER A 27 -7.37 -4.94 -0.15
CA SER A 27 -7.24 -5.15 -1.60
C SER A 27 -7.66 -3.91 -2.37
N ARG A 28 -8.86 -3.39 -2.09
CA ARG A 28 -9.36 -2.18 -2.72
C ARG A 28 -8.41 -0.99 -2.52
N LEU A 29 -7.87 -0.82 -1.32
CA LEU A 29 -6.89 0.24 -1.05
C LEU A 29 -5.63 0.07 -1.92
N ARG A 30 -5.10 -1.15 -2.01
CA ARG A 30 -3.90 -1.44 -2.83
C ARG A 30 -4.16 -1.17 -4.31
N GLU A 31 -5.33 -1.54 -4.82
CA GLU A 31 -5.74 -1.27 -6.20
C GLU A 31 -5.80 0.23 -6.49
N GLU A 32 -6.44 1.02 -5.63
CA GLU A 32 -6.54 2.47 -5.79
C GLU A 32 -5.16 3.14 -5.71
N LEU A 33 -4.31 2.72 -4.77
CA LEU A 33 -2.94 3.21 -4.70
C LEU A 33 -2.14 2.82 -5.94
N GLY A 34 -2.35 1.62 -6.48
CA GLY A 34 -1.77 1.16 -7.74
C GLY A 34 -2.17 2.06 -8.91
N ARG A 35 -3.46 2.39 -9.03
CA ARG A 35 -3.99 3.30 -10.05
C ARG A 35 -3.36 4.69 -9.95
N VAL A 36 -3.29 5.26 -8.74
CA VAL A 36 -2.69 6.59 -8.51
C VAL A 36 -1.18 6.58 -8.81
N ARG A 37 -0.48 5.47 -8.56
CA ARG A 37 0.95 5.32 -8.87
C ARG A 37 1.25 5.39 -10.37
N GLN A 38 0.29 5.09 -11.24
CA GLN A 38 0.48 5.17 -12.70
C GLN A 38 0.67 6.62 -13.19
N GLY A 39 0.41 7.62 -12.35
CA GLY A 39 0.56 9.03 -12.71
C GLY A 39 -0.66 9.57 -13.48
N GLY A 40 -0.51 10.76 -14.05
CA GLY A 40 -1.58 11.43 -14.79
C GLY A 40 -1.18 11.74 -16.24
N ALA A 41 -2.02 12.52 -16.92
CA ALA A 41 -1.86 12.87 -18.34
C ALA A 41 -0.49 13.50 -18.71
N GLY A 42 0.24 14.05 -17.74
CA GLY A 42 1.59 14.61 -17.95
C GLY A 42 2.73 13.59 -17.95
N ARG A 43 2.46 12.30 -17.73
CA ARG A 43 3.51 11.27 -17.57
C ARG A 43 4.41 11.16 -18.81
N GLU A 44 3.82 11.10 -20.00
CA GLU A 44 4.56 10.97 -21.26
C GLU A 44 5.43 12.20 -21.52
N ARG A 45 4.86 13.41 -21.41
CA ARG A 45 5.61 14.67 -21.54
C ARG A 45 6.77 14.75 -20.56
N HIS A 46 6.61 14.26 -19.33
CA HIS A 46 7.68 14.24 -18.34
C HIS A 46 8.79 13.26 -18.74
N ALA A 47 8.43 12.08 -19.27
CA ALA A 47 9.37 11.09 -19.78
C ALA A 47 10.18 11.62 -20.97
N GLU A 48 9.54 12.30 -21.93
CA GLU A 48 10.18 12.92 -23.10
C GLU A 48 11.25 13.95 -22.70
N GLN A 49 11.08 14.61 -21.55
CA GLN A 49 12.05 15.58 -21.04
C GLN A 49 13.26 14.93 -20.37
N GLY A 50 13.33 13.60 -20.29
CA GLY A 50 14.41 12.86 -19.64
C GLY A 50 14.50 13.11 -18.14
N LYS A 51 13.41 13.61 -17.53
CA LYS A 51 13.38 13.95 -16.10
C LYS A 51 12.98 12.72 -15.29
N MET A 52 13.66 12.50 -14.18
CA MET A 52 13.26 11.50 -13.18
C MET A 52 11.85 11.79 -12.66
N PHE A 53 10.99 10.77 -12.54
CA PHE A 53 9.64 10.94 -11.98
C PHE A 53 9.71 11.28 -10.48
N VAL A 54 8.65 11.88 -9.95
CA VAL A 54 8.62 12.33 -8.55
C VAL A 54 8.88 11.18 -7.58
N ARG A 55 8.32 9.99 -7.84
CA ARG A 55 8.52 8.81 -6.98
C ARG A 55 9.95 8.31 -7.06
N ASP A 56 10.49 8.16 -8.26
CA ASP A 56 11.90 7.79 -8.45
C ASP A 56 12.87 8.77 -7.75
N ARG A 57 12.54 10.08 -7.69
CA ARG A 57 13.34 11.06 -6.93
C ARG A 57 13.30 10.82 -5.44
N VAL A 58 12.14 10.44 -4.91
CA VAL A 58 12.00 10.10 -3.48
C VAL A 58 12.79 8.84 -3.20
N ASP A 59 12.66 7.81 -4.03
CA ASP A 59 13.39 6.55 -3.86
C ASP A 59 14.92 6.75 -3.95
N ALA A 60 15.39 7.64 -4.81
CA ALA A 60 16.81 7.99 -4.91
C ALA A 60 17.32 8.89 -3.75
N LEU A 61 16.42 9.57 -3.04
CA LEU A 61 16.75 10.43 -1.90
C LEU A 61 16.80 9.65 -0.59
N LEU A 62 15.99 8.61 -0.46
CA LEU A 62 15.92 7.80 0.75
C LEU A 62 17.09 6.83 0.82
N ASP A 63 17.54 6.54 2.05
CA ASP A 63 18.51 5.48 2.29
C ASP A 63 17.91 4.11 1.89
N PRO A 64 18.72 3.18 1.37
CA PRO A 64 18.23 1.85 1.02
C PRO A 64 17.67 1.08 2.24
N GLY A 65 16.42 0.61 2.16
CA GLY A 65 15.75 -0.18 3.20
C GLY A 65 14.23 -0.12 3.11
#